data_AF-A0A7J4QVR7-F1
#
_entry.id   AF-A0A7J4QVR7-F1
#
_cell.length_a   1.000
_cell.length_b   1.000
_cell.length_c   1.000
_cell.angle_alpha   90.00
_cell.angle_beta   90.00
_cell.angle_gamma   90.00
#
_symmetry.space_group_name_H-M   'P 1'
#
loop_
_entity.id
_entity.type
_entity.pdbx_description
1 polymer ?
#
loop_
_entity_poly.entity_id
_entity_poly.type
_entity_poly.pdbx_seq_one_letter_code
_entity_poly.pdbx_strand_id
1 'polypeptide(L)' 'MSGIAQKLASKQKQVAISEFFEKNKHFLGFDSPVRSLITAVKEAV' A
#
# COMPACT_ATOMS: atom_id res chain seq x y z
N MET A 1 3.22 27.73 15.34
CA MET A 1 2.22 27.30 14.34
C MET A 1 2.58 25.90 13.89
N SER A 2 1.72 24.90 14.11
CA SER A 2 1.97 23.52 13.66
C SER A 2 2.11 23.49 12.13
N GLY A 3 3.23 22.95 11.65
CA GLY A 3 3.54 22.87 10.22
C GLY A 3 2.58 21.93 9.49
N ILE A 4 2.43 22.11 8.17
CA ILE A 4 1.54 21.30 7.31
C ILE A 4 1.80 19.80 7.50
N ALA A 5 3.08 19.41 7.67
CA ALA A 5 3.49 18.04 7.92
C ALA A 5 2.84 17.42 9.17
N GLN A 6 2.74 18.16 10.29
CA GLN A 6 2.15 17.65 11.53
C GLN A 6 0.63 17.48 11.43
N LYS A 7 -0.05 18.33 10.65
CA LYS A 7 -1.49 18.18 10.37
C LYS A 7 -1.81 17.00 9.44
N LEU A 8 -0.89 16.64 8.56
CA LEU A 8 -1.02 15.46 7.69
C LEU A 8 -0.68 14.17 8.44
N ALA A 9 0.37 14.20 9.25
CA ALA A 9 0.81 13.06 10.06
C ALA A 9 -0.27 12.62 11.07
N SER A 10 -1.01 13.55 11.68
CA SER A 10 -2.09 13.20 12.62
C SER A 10 -3.23 12.38 12.01
N LYS A 11 -3.38 12.40 10.67
CA LYS A 11 -4.37 11.60 9.94
C LYS A 11 -3.83 10.25 9.47
N GLN A 12 -2.52 10.04 9.54
CA GLN A 12 -1.93 8.77 9.14
C GLN A 12 -2.15 7.73 10.23
N LYS A 13 -2.70 6.58 9.84
CA LYS A 13 -2.84 5.43 10.74
C LYS A 13 -1.57 4.61 10.66
N GLN A 14 -0.97 4.27 11.81
CA GLN A 14 0.00 3.19 11.86
C GLN A 14 -0.73 1.88 11.60
N VAL A 15 -0.25 1.12 10.62
CA VAL A 15 -0.75 -0.20 10.26
C VAL A 15 0.43 -1.11 10.01
N ALA A 16 0.28 -2.39 10.36
CA ALA A 16 1.28 -3.39 10.02
C ALA A 16 1.43 -3.48 8.49
N ILE A 17 2.66 -3.76 8.02
CA ILE A 17 2.93 -3.88 6.58
C ILE A 17 2.07 -4.99 5.98
N SER A 18 1.94 -6.13 6.65
CA SER A 18 1.07 -7.24 6.22
C SER A 18 -0.40 -6.80 6.09
N GLU A 19 -0.93 -6.09 7.09
CA GLU A 19 -2.31 -5.60 7.10
C GLU A 19 -2.57 -4.57 6.00
N PHE A 20 -1.59 -3.69 5.74
CA PHE A 20 -1.65 -2.75 4.63
C PHE A 20 -1.72 -3.48 3.29
N PHE A 21 -0.86 -4.46 3.06
CA PHE A 21 -0.87 -5.26 1.83
C PHE A 21 -2.20 -5.99 1.66
N GLU A 22 -2.71 -6.64 2.71
CA GLU A 22 -3.95 -7.40 2.63
C GLU A 22 -5.18 -6.55 2.35
N LYS A 23 -5.30 -5.39 3.00
CA LYS A 23 -6.43 -4.47 2.78
C LYS A 23 -6.41 -3.80 1.41
N ASN A 24 -5.22 -3.64 0.81
CA ASN A 24 -5.02 -2.86 -0.41
C ASN A 24 -4.57 -3.69 -1.62
N LYS A 25 -4.71 -5.02 -1.60
CA LYS A 25 -4.32 -5.92 -2.70
C LYS A 25 -4.75 -5.42 -4.08
N HIS A 26 -5.96 -4.89 -4.19
CA HIS A 26 -6.51 -4.35 -5.43
C HIS A 26 -5.80 -3.09 -5.93
N PHE A 27 -5.46 -2.14 -5.05
CA PHE A 27 -4.65 -0.97 -5.40
C PHE A 27 -3.24 -1.36 -5.82
N LEU A 28 -2.71 -2.44 -5.25
CA LEU A 28 -1.38 -2.95 -5.52
C LEU A 28 -1.32 -3.87 -6.76
N GLY A 29 -2.44 -4.18 -7.42
CA GLY A 29 -2.46 -5.07 -8.58
C GLY A 29 -2.36 -6.57 -8.25
N PHE A 30 -2.73 -6.96 -7.03
CA PHE A 30 -2.78 -8.33 -6.51
C PHE A 30 -4.22 -8.83 -6.25
N ASP A 31 -5.18 -8.35 -7.06
CA ASP A 31 -6.62 -8.68 -6.96
C ASP A 31 -6.97 -10.07 -7.51
N SER A 32 -6.22 -10.59 -8.47
CA SER A 32 -6.40 -11.94 -9.01
C SER A 32 -5.06 -12.68 -9.11
N PRO A 33 -5.03 -14.03 -9.07
CA PRO A 33 -3.79 -14.79 -9.16
C PRO A 33 -2.99 -14.51 -10.44
N VAL A 34 -3.67 -14.38 -11.58
CA VAL A 34 -3.02 -14.10 -12.87
C VAL A 34 -2.37 -12.72 -12.87
N ARG A 35 -3.10 -11.70 -12.43
CA ARG A 35 -2.59 -10.32 -12.37
C ARG A 35 -1.48 -10.18 -11.32
N SER A 36 -1.60 -10.88 -10.19
CA SER A 36 -0.59 -10.95 -9.14
C SER A 36 0.74 -11.47 -9.67
N LEU A 37 0.72 -12.54 -10.47
CA LEU A 37 1.93 -13.10 -11.08
C LEU A 37 2.58 -12.11 -12.05
N ILE A 38 1.79 -11.45 -12.90
CA ILE A 38 2.31 -10.44 -13.84
C ILE A 38 2.91 -9.25 -13.08
N THR A 39 2.21 -8.72 -12.08
CA THR A 39 2.70 -7.62 -11.24
C THR A 39 4.00 -8.03 -10.53
N ALA A 40 4.05 -9.22 -9.94
CA ALA A 40 5.25 -9.71 -9.25
C ALA A 40 6.46 -9.82 -10.20
N VAL A 41 6.27 -10.37 -11.41
CA VAL A 41 7.35 -10.44 -12.40
C VAL A 41 7.76 -9.03 -12.85
N LYS A 42 6.79 -8.17 -13.17
CA LYS A 42 7.04 -6.81 -13.68
C LYS A 42 7.83 -5.94 -12.72
N GLU A 43 7.58 -6.02 -11.41
CA GLU A 43 8.31 -5.26 -10.40
C GLU A 43 9.63 -5.92 -9.98
N ALA A 44 9.87 -7.18 -10.38
CA ALA A 44 11.10 -7.91 -10.08
C ALA A 44 12.21 -7.72 -11.13
N VAL A 45 11.88 -7.24 -12.34
CA VAL A 45 12.82 -6.88 -13.42
C VAL A 45 13.03 -5.39 -13.50
#